data_AF-A0A0F9XRG7-F1
#
_entry.id   AF-A0A0F9XRG7-F1
#
_cell.length_a   1.000
_cell.length_b   1.000
_cell.length_c   1.000
_cell.angle_alpha   90.00
_cell.angle_beta   90.00
_cell.angle_gamma   90.00
#
_symmetry.space_group_name_H-M   'P 1'
#
loop_
_entity.id
_entity.type
_entity.pdbx_description
1 polymer ?
#
loop_
_entity_poly.entity_id
_entity_poly.type
_entity_poly.pdbx_seq_one_letter_code
_entity_poly.pdbx_strand_id
1 'polypeptide(L)'
;MNTTLENDTPSDKLEKGFWWALDQDVSELLAEIDQIFASGKIPTIEGEALDQFKLMFATIARRSPDASALPSPVDIGLKYQQKLKSYFQAHGIHGQPKHEDPVWLRQNGRSILAKAKASSPKMVIGALREYVVRWAVPEGKSSFILGSKSVYRAHGGGGSGHLDDPKTQLYWPISPKLALVLLRAPSTQFPMVSSLPTHQVRAWNQNICKTSYSCGSHSQALLRSLLNR
;
A
#
# COMPACT_ATOMS: atom_id res chain seq x y z
N MET A 1 4.84 -12.92 -4.47
CA MET A 1 5.78 -12.84 -5.61
C MET A 1 5.03 -12.22 -6.79
N ASN A 2 5.49 -11.09 -7.32
CA ASN A 2 4.87 -10.43 -8.47
C ASN A 2 5.38 -11.02 -9.79
N THR A 3 5.22 -12.33 -9.94
CA THR A 3 5.65 -13.05 -11.14
C THR A 3 4.69 -12.75 -12.29
N THR A 4 5.23 -12.36 -13.43
CA THR A 4 4.48 -12.16 -14.68
C THR A 4 4.75 -13.31 -15.64
N LEU A 5 3.90 -13.47 -16.67
CA LEU A 5 4.19 -14.36 -17.78
C LEU A 5 4.77 -13.56 -18.96
N GLU A 6 5.89 -14.05 -19.51
CA GLU A 6 6.48 -13.65 -20.79
C GLU A 6 6.58 -14.91 -21.66
N ASN A 7 5.93 -14.92 -22.83
CA ASN A 7 5.87 -16.09 -23.72
C ASN A 7 5.46 -17.39 -22.99
N ASP A 8 4.41 -17.33 -22.18
CA ASP A 8 3.89 -18.44 -21.34
C ASP A 8 4.87 -19.00 -20.28
N THR A 9 5.99 -18.32 -20.05
CA THR A 9 6.95 -18.68 -18.99
C THR A 9 6.93 -17.68 -17.83
N PRO A 10 7.07 -18.14 -16.56
CA PRO A 10 7.23 -17.27 -15.41
C PRO A 10 8.46 -16.37 -15.55
N SER A 11 8.28 -15.07 -15.36
CA SER A 11 9.30 -14.03 -15.45
C SER A 11 9.24 -13.14 -14.20
N ASP A 12 10.42 -12.77 -13.69
CA ASP A 12 10.61 -11.86 -12.55
C ASP A 12 10.98 -10.44 -12.97
N LYS A 13 10.94 -10.13 -14.27
CA LYS A 13 11.31 -8.84 -14.83
C LYS A 13 10.56 -7.67 -14.21
N LEU A 14 9.28 -7.83 -13.88
CA LEU A 14 8.51 -6.79 -13.19
C LEU A 14 9.00 -6.57 -11.75
N GLU A 15 9.38 -7.63 -11.03
CA GLU A 15 9.95 -7.51 -9.70
C GLU A 15 11.30 -6.79 -9.75
N LYS A 16 12.20 -7.24 -10.61
CA LYS A 16 13.56 -6.66 -10.72
C LYS A 16 13.57 -5.27 -11.34
N GLY A 17 12.77 -5.04 -12.39
CA GLY A 17 12.82 -3.80 -13.17
C GLY A 17 11.96 -2.66 -12.62
N PHE A 18 10.95 -2.96 -11.81
CA PHE A 18 10.05 -1.94 -11.26
C PHE A 18 10.01 -1.96 -9.74
N TRP A 19 9.66 -3.09 -9.12
CA TRP A 19 9.49 -3.14 -7.66
C TRP A 19 10.80 -2.94 -6.90
N TRP A 20 11.89 -3.54 -7.38
CA TRP A 20 13.20 -3.37 -6.76
C TRP A 20 13.69 -1.92 -6.86
N ALA A 21 13.60 -1.29 -8.03
CA ALA A 21 13.96 0.11 -8.20
C ALA A 21 13.14 1.01 -7.25
N LEU A 22 11.83 0.81 -7.19
CA LEU A 22 10.95 1.53 -6.24
C LEU A 22 11.37 1.30 -4.78
N ASP A 23 11.71 0.07 -4.40
CA ASP A 23 12.14 -0.24 -3.03
C ASP A 23 13.47 0.44 -2.68
N GLN A 24 14.39 0.57 -3.64
CA GLN A 24 15.64 1.31 -3.44
C GLN A 24 15.36 2.81 -3.25
N ASP A 25 14.60 3.42 -4.16
CA ASP A 25 14.26 4.84 -4.09
C ASP A 25 13.53 5.18 -2.78
N VAL A 26 12.59 4.33 -2.36
CA VAL A 26 11.89 4.46 -1.08
C VAL A 26 12.85 4.33 0.08
N SER A 27 13.75 3.34 0.06
CA SER A 27 14.68 3.12 1.18
C SER A 27 15.64 4.29 1.36
N GLU A 28 16.15 4.85 0.26
CA GLU A 28 17.02 6.03 0.27
C GLU A 28 16.27 7.25 0.81
N LEU A 29 15.05 7.49 0.32
CA LEU A 29 14.21 8.59 0.78
C LEU A 29 13.85 8.49 2.27
N LEU A 30 13.51 7.28 2.76
CA LEU A 30 13.21 7.07 4.17
C LEU A 30 14.45 7.30 5.05
N ALA A 31 15.63 6.90 4.59
CA ALA A 31 16.88 7.18 5.30
C ALA A 31 17.17 8.68 5.38
N GLU A 32 16.93 9.43 4.29
CA GLU A 32 17.07 10.88 4.28
C GLU A 32 16.08 11.55 5.25
N ILE A 33 14.81 11.12 5.24
CA ILE A 33 13.79 11.61 6.19
C ILE A 33 14.23 11.38 7.63
N ASP A 34 14.70 10.17 7.97
CA ASP A 34 15.18 9.84 9.31
C ASP A 34 16.38 10.73 9.73
N GLN A 35 17.31 11.01 8.81
CA GLN A 35 18.44 11.91 9.07
C GLN A 35 17.98 13.36 9.33
N ILE A 36 17.00 13.85 8.57
CA ILE A 36 16.43 15.19 8.78
C ILE A 36 15.81 15.29 10.18
N PHE A 37 15.02 14.28 10.59
CA PHE A 37 14.46 14.22 11.94
C PHE A 37 15.53 14.12 13.03
N ALA A 38 16.57 13.30 12.81
CA ALA A 38 17.69 13.17 13.75
C ALA A 38 18.45 14.49 13.95
N SER A 39 18.47 15.36 12.94
CA SER A 39 19.05 16.71 13.02
C SER A 39 18.15 17.75 13.70
N GLY A 40 16.97 17.36 14.19
CA GLY A 40 15.98 18.26 14.80
C GLY A 40 15.19 19.09 13.80
N LYS A 41 15.24 18.74 12.50
CA LYS A 41 14.50 19.39 11.42
C LYS A 41 13.27 18.59 11.04
N ILE A 42 12.36 19.22 10.31
CA ILE A 42 11.12 18.59 9.83
C ILE A 42 11.09 18.69 8.30
N PRO A 43 11.04 17.56 7.57
CA PRO A 43 10.97 17.59 6.12
C PRO A 43 9.63 18.14 5.66
N THR A 44 9.67 19.01 4.65
CA THR A 44 8.51 19.60 4.01
C THR A 44 8.46 19.08 2.57
N ILE A 45 7.34 18.46 2.19
CA ILE A 45 7.14 17.86 0.86
C ILE A 45 5.98 18.60 0.20
N GLU A 46 6.29 19.38 -0.83
CA GLU A 46 5.35 20.28 -1.51
C GLU A 46 5.57 20.27 -3.03
N GLY A 47 4.66 20.89 -3.78
CA GLY A 47 4.76 21.01 -5.23
C GLY A 47 4.82 19.66 -5.95
N GLU A 48 5.67 19.56 -6.97
CA GLU A 48 5.84 18.33 -7.76
C GLU A 48 6.34 17.15 -6.92
N ALA A 49 7.20 17.41 -5.93
CA ALA A 49 7.69 16.37 -5.03
C ALA A 49 6.55 15.72 -4.25
N LEU A 50 5.54 16.49 -3.83
CA LEU A 50 4.35 15.96 -3.16
C LEU A 50 3.53 15.06 -4.07
N ASP A 51 3.39 15.40 -5.35
CA ASP A 51 2.64 14.57 -6.31
C ASP A 51 3.37 13.26 -6.62
N GLN A 52 4.68 13.30 -6.79
CA GLN A 52 5.52 12.10 -6.91
C GLN A 52 5.45 11.25 -5.65
N PHE A 53 5.47 11.88 -4.47
CA PHE A 53 5.35 11.19 -3.19
C PHE A 53 3.99 10.49 -3.04
N LYS A 54 2.89 11.15 -3.42
CA LYS A 54 1.55 10.52 -3.45
C LYS A 54 1.49 9.33 -4.40
N LEU A 55 2.18 9.42 -5.54
CA LEU A 55 2.27 8.32 -6.50
C LEU A 55 3.02 7.12 -5.91
N MET A 56 4.18 7.35 -5.31
CA MET A 56 4.96 6.34 -4.60
C MET A 56 4.12 5.70 -3.49
N PHE A 57 3.50 6.51 -2.64
CA PHE A 57 2.62 6.08 -1.55
C PHE A 57 1.48 5.17 -2.05
N ALA A 58 0.74 5.59 -3.08
CA ALA A 58 -0.35 4.82 -3.65
C ALA A 58 0.13 3.50 -4.27
N THR A 59 1.32 3.51 -4.86
CA THR A 59 1.94 2.32 -5.48
C THR A 59 2.31 1.29 -4.40
N ILE A 60 2.91 1.72 -3.30
CA ILE A 60 3.26 0.86 -2.15
C ILE A 60 2.00 0.32 -1.47
N ALA A 61 0.99 1.16 -1.27
CA ALA A 61 -0.30 0.74 -0.70
C ALA A 61 -0.95 -0.40 -1.51
N ARG A 62 -0.84 -0.36 -2.85
CA ARG A 62 -1.38 -1.40 -3.75
C ARG A 62 -0.56 -2.67 -3.81
N ARG A 63 0.74 -2.60 -3.49
CA ARG A 63 1.60 -3.80 -3.42
C ARG A 63 1.15 -4.72 -2.28
N SER A 64 0.65 -4.16 -1.18
CA SER A 64 0.25 -4.90 0.03
C SER A 64 -0.60 -6.16 -0.30
N PRO A 65 -0.26 -7.32 0.31
CA PRO A 65 -1.02 -8.56 0.14
C PRO A 65 -2.44 -8.47 0.72
N ASP A 66 -2.69 -7.57 1.68
CA ASP A 66 -3.98 -7.48 2.36
C ASP A 66 -4.95 -6.47 1.71
N ALA A 67 -4.73 -6.11 0.45
CA ALA A 67 -5.69 -5.36 -0.34
C ALA A 67 -6.93 -6.26 -0.58
N SER A 68 -7.81 -6.28 0.43
CA SER A 68 -8.88 -7.24 0.70
C SER A 68 -10.04 -7.27 -0.31
N ALA A 69 -9.87 -6.63 -1.46
CA ALA A 69 -10.89 -6.54 -2.51
C ALA A 69 -10.44 -7.12 -3.86
N LEU A 70 -9.23 -7.70 -3.94
CA LEU A 70 -8.77 -8.29 -5.19
C LEU A 70 -9.35 -9.70 -5.35
N PRO A 71 -10.01 -10.00 -6.49
CA PRO A 71 -10.49 -11.36 -6.78
C PRO A 71 -9.32 -12.36 -6.74
N SER A 72 -9.62 -13.63 -6.47
CA SER A 72 -8.56 -14.64 -6.47
C SER A 72 -7.89 -14.70 -7.85
N PRO A 73 -6.60 -15.06 -7.94
CA PRO A 73 -5.96 -15.22 -9.24
C PRO A 73 -6.70 -16.19 -10.17
N VAL A 74 -7.35 -17.22 -9.62
CA VAL A 74 -8.16 -18.15 -10.43
C VAL A 74 -9.37 -17.43 -11.03
N ASP A 75 -10.09 -16.63 -10.24
CA ASP A 75 -11.24 -15.85 -10.72
C ASP A 75 -10.86 -14.84 -11.80
N ILE A 76 -9.70 -14.18 -11.65
CA ILE A 76 -9.15 -13.28 -12.66
C ILE A 76 -8.83 -14.06 -13.95
N GLY A 77 -8.21 -15.23 -13.83
CA GLY A 77 -7.92 -16.12 -14.96
C GLY A 77 -9.18 -16.55 -15.70
N LEU A 78 -10.22 -16.95 -14.97
CA LEU A 78 -11.52 -17.34 -15.53
C LEU A 78 -12.19 -16.18 -16.29
N LYS A 79 -12.20 -14.97 -15.71
CA LYS A 79 -12.73 -13.78 -16.38
C LYS A 79 -11.95 -13.45 -17.65
N TYR A 80 -10.63 -13.59 -17.62
CA TYR A 80 -9.79 -13.38 -18.80
C TYR A 80 -10.08 -14.41 -19.90
N GLN A 81 -10.21 -15.68 -19.54
CA GLN A 81 -10.58 -16.76 -20.46
C GLN A 81 -11.95 -16.51 -21.11
N GLN A 82 -12.95 -16.10 -20.34
CA GLN A 82 -14.27 -15.77 -20.88
C GLN A 82 -14.19 -14.66 -21.93
N LYS A 83 -13.40 -13.60 -21.67
CA LYS A 83 -13.18 -12.51 -22.63
C LYS A 83 -12.47 -12.99 -23.90
N LEU A 84 -11.46 -13.84 -23.78
CA LEU A 84 -10.78 -14.44 -24.94
C LEU A 84 -11.73 -15.30 -25.77
N LYS A 85 -12.58 -16.12 -25.12
CA LYS A 85 -13.58 -16.94 -25.79
C LYS A 85 -14.56 -16.07 -26.60
N SER A 86 -15.10 -15.02 -25.99
CA SER A 86 -15.96 -14.06 -26.69
C SER A 86 -15.25 -13.38 -27.87
N TYR A 87 -13.97 -13.03 -27.71
CA TYR A 87 -13.16 -12.44 -28.77
C TYR A 87 -12.97 -13.40 -29.95
N PHE A 88 -12.55 -14.65 -29.70
CA PHE A 88 -12.35 -15.65 -30.75
C PHE A 88 -13.66 -15.97 -31.49
N GLN A 89 -14.77 -16.09 -30.76
CA GLN A 89 -16.10 -16.27 -31.35
C GLN A 89 -16.49 -15.10 -32.25
N ALA A 90 -16.25 -13.86 -31.81
CA ALA A 90 -16.55 -12.66 -32.59
C ALA A 90 -15.70 -12.54 -33.88
N HIS A 91 -14.52 -13.17 -33.92
CA HIS A 91 -13.58 -13.07 -35.04
C HIS A 91 -13.48 -14.35 -35.88
N GLY A 92 -14.37 -15.33 -35.67
CA GLY A 92 -14.38 -16.59 -36.43
C GLY A 92 -13.12 -17.45 -36.25
N ILE A 93 -12.37 -17.23 -35.16
CA ILE A 93 -11.15 -18.00 -34.86
C ILE A 93 -11.59 -19.31 -34.19
N HIS A 94 -11.49 -20.41 -34.93
CA HIS A 94 -11.85 -21.73 -34.44
C HIS A 94 -10.66 -22.41 -33.77
N GLY A 95 -10.71 -22.53 -32.45
CA GLY A 95 -9.76 -23.29 -31.64
C GLY A 95 -10.31 -23.48 -30.24
N GLN A 96 -10.19 -24.69 -29.67
CA GLN A 96 -10.52 -24.88 -28.26
C GLN A 96 -9.41 -24.24 -27.43
N PRO A 97 -9.76 -23.32 -26.54
CA PRO A 97 -8.80 -22.82 -25.62
C PRO A 97 -8.27 -24.00 -24.74
N LYS A 98 -6.95 -24.26 -24.66
CA LYS A 98 -6.25 -25.20 -23.73
C LYS A 98 -6.51 -24.95 -22.22
N HIS A 99 -7.57 -24.23 -21.85
CA HIS A 99 -7.55 -23.25 -20.76
C HIS A 99 -8.46 -23.57 -19.57
N GLU A 100 -8.88 -24.82 -19.37
CA GLU A 100 -9.56 -25.25 -18.13
C GLU A 100 -8.59 -25.72 -17.03
N ASP A 101 -7.29 -25.81 -17.34
CA ASP A 101 -6.27 -26.15 -16.34
C ASP A 101 -6.21 -25.10 -15.21
N PRO A 102 -6.51 -25.48 -13.95
CA PRO A 102 -6.44 -24.58 -12.81
C PRO A 102 -5.07 -23.94 -12.62
N VAL A 103 -3.98 -24.62 -13.01
CA VAL A 103 -2.62 -24.09 -12.93
C VAL A 103 -2.44 -22.94 -13.90
N TRP A 104 -2.84 -23.13 -15.16
CA TRP A 104 -2.79 -22.10 -16.20
C TRP A 104 -3.61 -20.85 -15.82
N LEU A 105 -4.85 -21.05 -15.34
CA LEU A 105 -5.74 -19.97 -14.89
C LEU A 105 -5.10 -19.16 -13.76
N ARG A 106 -4.54 -19.86 -12.77
CA ARG A 106 -3.87 -19.23 -11.63
C ARG A 106 -2.65 -18.43 -12.05
N GLN A 107 -1.83 -18.94 -12.96
CA GLN A 107 -0.63 -18.25 -13.46
C GLN A 107 -0.99 -16.98 -14.23
N ASN A 108 -1.97 -17.06 -15.13
CA ASN A 108 -2.43 -15.90 -15.90
C ASN A 108 -3.05 -14.84 -15.01
N GLY A 109 -3.93 -15.22 -14.09
CA GLY A 109 -4.51 -14.27 -13.14
C GLY A 109 -3.48 -13.63 -12.22
N ARG A 110 -2.45 -14.38 -11.78
CA ARG A 110 -1.30 -13.80 -11.05
C ARG A 110 -0.56 -12.77 -11.89
N SER A 111 -0.26 -13.09 -13.15
CA SER A 111 0.42 -12.16 -14.06
C SER A 111 -0.41 -10.90 -14.33
N ILE A 112 -1.71 -11.04 -14.54
CA ILE A 112 -2.63 -9.91 -14.74
C ILE A 112 -2.64 -9.04 -13.48
N LEU A 113 -2.76 -9.64 -12.31
CA LEU A 113 -2.77 -8.91 -11.05
C LEU A 113 -1.45 -8.17 -10.80
N ALA A 114 -0.32 -8.81 -11.06
CA ALA A 114 1.01 -8.21 -10.93
C ALA A 114 1.15 -6.98 -11.85
N LYS A 115 0.79 -7.10 -13.13
CA LYS A 115 0.79 -5.98 -14.08
C LYS A 115 -0.19 -4.87 -13.67
N ALA A 116 -1.38 -5.24 -13.21
CA ALA A 116 -2.36 -4.28 -12.73
C ALA A 116 -1.83 -3.48 -11.53
N LYS A 117 -1.21 -4.13 -10.54
CA LYS A 117 -0.60 -3.47 -9.38
C LYS A 117 0.50 -2.48 -9.76
N ALA A 118 1.30 -2.79 -10.78
CA ALA A 118 2.37 -1.92 -11.26
C ALA A 118 1.89 -0.76 -12.17
N SER A 119 0.68 -0.84 -12.73
CA SER A 119 0.13 0.25 -13.55
C SER A 119 -0.16 1.53 -12.74
N SER A 120 -0.06 2.70 -13.37
CA SER A 120 -0.30 3.99 -12.70
C SER A 120 -1.72 4.10 -12.10
N PRO A 121 -1.87 4.37 -10.79
CA PRO A 121 -3.15 4.39 -10.10
C PRO A 121 -3.92 5.71 -10.28
N LYS A 122 -4.23 6.12 -11.52
CA LYS A 122 -4.82 7.43 -11.85
C LYS A 122 -5.98 7.86 -10.96
N MET A 123 -6.94 6.97 -10.67
CA MET A 123 -8.09 7.30 -9.81
C MET A 123 -7.70 7.59 -8.36
N VAL A 124 -6.75 6.82 -7.80
CA VAL A 124 -6.27 7.03 -6.43
C VAL A 124 -5.48 8.34 -6.35
N ILE A 125 -4.64 8.64 -7.35
CA ILE A 125 -3.91 9.90 -7.42
C ILE A 125 -4.86 11.09 -7.52
N GLY A 126 -5.91 10.98 -8.33
CA GLY A 126 -6.97 12.00 -8.39
C GLY A 126 -7.61 12.25 -7.03
N ALA A 127 -7.93 11.19 -6.28
CA ALA A 127 -8.49 11.31 -4.92
C ALA A 127 -7.49 11.87 -3.90
N LEU A 128 -6.18 11.61 -4.08
CA LEU A 128 -5.11 12.13 -3.23
C LEU A 128 -4.67 13.56 -3.58
N ARG A 129 -5.26 14.19 -4.60
CA ARG A 129 -4.82 15.51 -5.09
C ARG A 129 -4.73 16.56 -3.98
N GLU A 130 -5.75 16.63 -3.12
CA GLU A 130 -5.84 17.61 -2.03
C GLU A 130 -5.17 17.16 -0.73
N TYR A 131 -4.55 15.98 -0.73
CA TYR A 131 -3.84 15.51 0.44
C TYR A 131 -2.50 16.23 0.59
N VAL A 132 -2.10 16.45 1.83
CA VAL A 132 -0.78 16.97 2.20
C VAL A 132 -0.05 15.96 3.07
N VAL A 133 1.27 16.04 3.08
CA VAL A 133 2.11 15.24 3.98
C VAL A 133 2.21 15.93 5.34
N ARG A 134 2.00 15.15 6.39
CA ARG A 134 2.25 15.49 7.79
C ARG A 134 2.97 14.32 8.45
N TRP A 135 3.49 14.55 9.64
CA TRP A 135 4.26 13.57 10.39
C TRP A 135 3.59 13.27 11.73
N ALA A 136 3.68 12.03 12.16
CA ALA A 136 3.24 11.59 13.47
C ALA A 136 4.39 10.91 14.21
N VAL A 137 4.64 11.34 15.44
CA VAL A 137 5.69 10.82 16.32
C VAL A 137 5.06 10.30 17.61
N PRO A 138 5.39 9.09 18.08
CA PRO A 138 4.83 8.55 19.29
C PRO A 138 5.51 9.14 20.52
N GLU A 139 4.72 9.42 21.56
CA GLU A 139 5.23 9.95 22.83
C GLU A 139 6.01 8.92 23.65
N GLY A 140 7.03 9.41 24.36
CA GLY A 140 7.81 8.63 25.31
C GLY A 140 8.39 7.35 24.71
N LYS A 141 8.10 6.21 25.34
CA LYS A 141 8.62 4.89 24.94
C LYS A 141 7.73 4.14 23.96
N SER A 142 6.62 4.72 23.51
CA SER A 142 5.71 4.09 22.56
C SER A 142 6.33 4.01 21.17
N SER A 143 5.96 2.98 20.39
CA SER A 143 6.49 2.79 19.05
C SER A 143 5.42 2.21 18.13
N PHE A 144 5.48 2.56 16.86
CA PHE A 144 4.67 1.94 15.82
C PHE A 144 5.17 0.53 15.50
N ILE A 145 4.24 -0.35 15.13
CA ILE A 145 4.54 -1.63 14.48
C ILE A 145 4.29 -1.51 12.97
N LEU A 146 4.87 -2.43 12.20
CA LEU A 146 4.55 -2.61 10.80
C LEU A 146 3.63 -3.81 10.65
N GLY A 147 2.65 -3.73 9.76
CA GLY A 147 1.93 -4.91 9.29
C GLY A 147 2.12 -5.12 7.81
N SER A 148 1.59 -6.23 7.32
CA SER A 148 1.56 -6.54 5.88
C SER A 148 0.74 -5.53 5.06
N LYS A 149 -0.13 -4.74 5.70
CA LYS A 149 -0.64 -3.46 5.16
C LYS A 149 0.38 -2.36 5.40
N SER A 150 1.02 -1.88 4.35
CA SER A 150 1.96 -0.75 4.49
C SER A 150 1.24 0.55 4.90
N VAL A 151 0.01 0.74 4.41
CA VAL A 151 -0.78 1.95 4.64
C VAL A 151 -2.07 1.63 5.38
N TYR A 152 -2.34 2.39 6.44
CA TYR A 152 -3.51 2.27 7.28
C TYR A 152 -4.42 3.48 7.14
N ARG A 153 -5.69 3.21 6.88
CA ARG A 153 -6.72 4.23 6.86
C ARG A 153 -7.29 4.43 8.26
N ALA A 154 -7.19 5.64 8.79
CA ALA A 154 -7.88 6.07 9.99
C ALA A 154 -9.05 6.98 9.61
N HIS A 155 -10.19 6.78 10.27
CA HIS A 155 -11.37 7.62 10.12
C HIS A 155 -11.71 8.22 11.48
N GLY A 156 -11.65 9.54 11.61
CA GLY A 156 -12.08 10.21 12.84
C GLY A 156 -13.57 9.98 13.08
N GLY A 157 -13.93 9.40 14.24
CA GLY A 157 -15.26 9.44 14.87
C GLY A 157 -16.50 9.40 13.96
N GLY A 158 -16.59 8.45 13.01
CA GLY A 158 -17.79 8.27 12.17
C GLY A 158 -17.67 8.69 10.70
N GLY A 159 -16.46 9.00 10.20
CA GLY A 159 -16.22 9.17 8.77
C GLY A 159 -16.49 7.90 7.95
N SER A 160 -16.82 8.08 6.66
CA SER A 160 -17.09 6.98 5.72
C SER A 160 -15.84 6.14 5.42
N GLY A 161 -14.66 6.71 5.69
CA GLY A 161 -13.38 6.12 5.34
C GLY A 161 -13.15 6.10 3.82
N HIS A 162 -13.87 6.88 3.02
CA HIS A 162 -13.51 7.08 1.62
C HIS A 162 -12.39 8.12 1.49
N LEU A 163 -11.66 8.12 0.36
CA LEU A 163 -10.57 9.07 0.12
C LEU A 163 -11.07 10.50 -0.15
N ASP A 164 -12.35 10.66 -0.49
CA ASP A 164 -13.03 11.94 -0.63
C ASP A 164 -13.62 12.44 0.70
N ASP A 165 -13.45 11.70 1.81
CA ASP A 165 -13.83 12.17 3.13
C ASP A 165 -12.71 13.04 3.73
N PRO A 166 -12.98 14.31 4.10
CA PRO A 166 -11.97 15.21 4.68
C PRO A 166 -11.42 14.71 6.03
N LYS A 167 -12.10 13.80 6.72
CA LYS A 167 -11.64 13.19 7.98
C LYS A 167 -10.77 11.96 7.77
N THR A 168 -10.58 11.51 6.53
CA THR A 168 -9.75 10.36 6.22
C THR A 168 -8.27 10.72 6.29
N GLN A 169 -7.56 10.00 7.15
CA GLN A 169 -6.12 10.09 7.31
C GLN A 169 -5.51 8.76 6.88
N LEU A 170 -4.42 8.80 6.14
CA LEU A 170 -3.68 7.63 5.70
C LEU A 170 -2.31 7.63 6.38
N TYR A 171 -2.13 6.68 7.29
CA TYR A 171 -0.92 6.50 8.05
C TYR A 171 -0.02 5.47 7.37
N TRP A 172 1.22 5.84 7.15
CA TRP A 172 2.28 4.93 6.73
C TRP A 172 3.42 5.02 7.73
N PRO A 173 3.57 4.02 8.61
CA PRO A 173 4.69 3.95 9.54
C PRO A 173 5.93 3.59 8.74
N ILE A 174 6.95 4.42 8.89
CA ILE A 174 8.22 4.27 8.18
C ILE A 174 9.34 3.89 9.12
N SER A 175 9.19 4.18 10.42
CA SER A 175 10.08 3.71 11.48
C SER A 175 9.30 3.49 12.79
N PRO A 176 9.88 2.84 13.82
CA PRO A 176 9.23 2.69 15.12
C PRO A 176 8.82 4.03 15.77
N LYS A 177 9.46 5.15 15.38
CA LYS A 177 9.25 6.47 15.97
C LYS A 177 8.67 7.49 14.99
N LEU A 178 8.34 7.08 13.77
CA LEU A 178 7.86 8.00 12.76
C LEU A 178 6.83 7.33 11.86
N ALA A 179 5.71 8.01 11.69
CA ALA A 179 4.75 7.71 10.66
C ALA A 179 4.52 8.94 9.79
N LEU A 180 4.46 8.70 8.49
CA LEU A 180 3.93 9.64 7.54
C LEU A 180 2.41 9.60 7.56
N VAL A 181 1.80 10.76 7.47
CA VAL A 181 0.35 10.92 7.44
C VAL A 181 -0.03 11.73 6.21
N LEU A 182 -0.77 11.10 5.29
CA LEU A 182 -1.49 11.85 4.27
C LEU A 182 -2.87 12.20 4.81
N LEU A 183 -3.21 13.48 4.81
CA LEU A 183 -4.54 13.96 5.19
C LEU A 183 -4.98 15.11 4.29
N ARG A 184 -6.29 15.30 4.12
CA ARG A 184 -6.81 16.52 3.50
C ARG A 184 -6.70 17.64 4.53
N ALA A 185 -5.94 18.68 4.21
CA ALA A 185 -5.81 19.86 5.06
C ALA A 185 -6.54 21.03 4.41
N PRO A 186 -7.88 21.14 4.57
CA PRO A 186 -8.60 22.33 4.13
C PRO A 186 -8.26 23.57 4.97
N SER A 187 -7.60 23.41 6.14
CA SER A 187 -7.13 24.51 6.98
C SER A 187 -5.82 24.17 7.71
N THR A 188 -5.14 25.22 8.19
CA THR A 188 -3.85 25.21 8.91
C THR A 188 -3.87 24.53 10.29
N GLN A 189 -4.95 23.86 10.69
CA GLN A 189 -5.13 23.32 12.05
C GLN A 189 -4.29 22.06 12.35
N PHE A 190 -3.80 21.34 11.34
CA PHE A 190 -2.97 20.16 11.56
C PHE A 190 -1.49 20.54 11.60
N PRO A 191 -0.82 20.39 12.77
CA PRO A 191 0.60 20.73 12.88
C PRO A 191 1.43 19.83 11.98
N MET A 192 2.57 20.35 11.49
CA MET A 192 3.46 19.60 10.60
C MET A 192 3.90 18.27 11.22
N VAL A 193 4.15 18.28 12.54
CA VAL A 193 4.42 17.10 13.36
C VAL A 193 3.38 17.02 14.47
N SER A 194 2.69 15.88 14.55
CA SER A 194 1.76 15.56 15.62
C SER A 194 2.38 14.56 16.58
N SER A 195 2.42 14.93 17.86
CA SER A 195 2.78 14.02 18.94
C SER A 195 1.58 13.11 19.26
N LEU A 196 1.77 11.79 19.20
CA LEU A 196 0.72 10.81 19.46
C LEU A 196 0.87 10.22 20.86
N PRO A 197 -0.15 10.38 21.73
CA PRO A 197 -0.16 9.74 23.04
C PRO A 197 -0.06 8.22 22.97
N THR A 198 0.55 7.63 24.00
CA THR A 198 0.73 6.18 24.15
C THR A 198 -0.54 5.35 23.91
N HIS A 199 -1.69 5.82 24.40
CA HIS A 199 -2.96 5.10 24.25
C HIS A 199 -3.43 5.07 22.78
N GLN A 200 -3.20 6.14 22.01
CA GLN A 200 -3.55 6.19 20.58
C GLN A 200 -2.63 5.28 19.77
N VAL A 201 -1.32 5.31 20.04
CA VAL A 201 -0.34 4.42 19.39
C VAL A 201 -0.67 2.96 19.68
N ARG A 202 -1.06 2.63 20.92
CA ARG A 202 -1.50 1.27 21.28
C ARG A 202 -2.77 0.85 20.54
N ALA A 203 -3.79 1.71 20.49
CA ALA A 203 -5.03 1.42 19.78
C ALA A 203 -4.78 1.21 18.27
N TRP A 204 -3.91 2.03 17.70
CA TRP A 204 -3.49 1.94 16.32
C TRP A 204 -2.73 0.62 16.05
N ASN A 205 -1.72 0.28 16.86
CA ASN A 205 -1.00 -1.00 16.76
C ASN A 205 -1.95 -2.21 16.90
N GLN A 206 -2.94 -2.14 17.77
CA GLN A 206 -3.95 -3.21 17.91
C GLN A 206 -4.81 -3.35 16.65
N ASN A 207 -5.19 -2.24 16.01
CA ASN A 207 -5.94 -2.28 14.75
C ASN A 207 -5.13 -2.93 13.62
N ILE A 208 -3.83 -2.70 13.59
CA ILE A 208 -2.90 -3.33 12.64
C ILE A 208 -2.88 -4.83 12.79
N CYS A 209 -2.68 -5.32 14.02
CA CYS A 209 -2.71 -6.75 14.30
C CYS A 209 -4.02 -7.42 13.92
N LYS A 210 -5.15 -6.71 14.01
CA LYS A 210 -6.46 -7.24 13.60
C LYS A 210 -6.67 -7.28 12.09
N THR A 211 -6.05 -6.37 11.35
CA THR A 211 -6.38 -6.11 9.94
C THR A 211 -5.29 -6.52 8.96
N SER A 212 -4.13 -6.95 9.45
CA SER A 212 -2.97 -7.38 8.65
C SER A 212 -2.76 -8.88 8.84
N TYR A 213 -2.41 -9.58 7.76
CA TYR A 213 -2.06 -11.00 7.81
C TYR A 213 -0.82 -11.29 8.67
N SER A 214 0.17 -10.39 8.63
CA SER A 214 1.37 -10.47 9.44
C SER A 214 1.74 -9.11 10.04
N CYS A 215 2.50 -9.15 11.13
CA CYS A 215 2.98 -7.96 11.84
C CYS A 215 4.45 -8.13 12.24
N GLY A 216 5.21 -7.05 12.18
CA GLY A 216 6.60 -6.95 12.59
C GLY A 216 6.80 -5.77 13.57
N SER A 217 7.70 -5.96 14.53
CA SER A 217 8.07 -4.93 15.50
C SER A 217 9.54 -5.06 15.84
N HIS A 218 10.18 -3.93 16.09
CA HIS A 218 11.53 -3.84 16.68
C HIS A 218 11.62 -4.46 18.09
N SER A 219 10.49 -4.71 18.75
CA SER A 219 10.43 -5.26 20.11
C SER A 219 9.48 -6.46 20.18
N GLN A 220 10.03 -7.62 20.57
CA GLN A 220 9.27 -8.84 20.81
C GLN A 220 8.28 -8.66 21.96
N ALA A 221 8.65 -7.91 23.01
CA ALA A 221 7.77 -7.63 24.14
C ALA A 221 6.54 -6.80 23.71
N LEU A 222 6.73 -5.79 22.84
CA LEU A 222 5.63 -5.02 22.28
C LEU A 222 4.68 -5.93 21.48
N LEU A 223 5.22 -6.76 20.58
CA LEU A 223 4.43 -7.70 19.78
C LEU A 223 3.62 -8.65 20.67
N ARG A 224 4.25 -9.28 21.68
CA ARG A 224 3.57 -10.14 22.64
C ARG A 224 2.46 -9.41 23.39
N SER A 225 2.68 -8.17 23.81
CA SER A 225 1.69 -7.36 24.52
C SER A 225 0.45 -6.98 23.69
N LEU A 226 0.55 -7.08 22.36
CA LEU A 226 -0.52 -6.80 21.42
C LEU A 226 -1.28 -8.07 21.00
N LEU A 227 -0.56 -9.19 20.89
CA LEU A 227 -1.08 -10.48 20.43
C LEU A 227 -1.65 -11.35 21.56
N ASN A 228 -1.06 -11.31 22.75
CA ASN A 228 -1.58 -12.03 23.91
C ASN A 228 -2.72 -11.20 24.52
N ARG A 229 -3.95 -11.59 24.17
CA ARG A 229 -5.17 -11.21 24.87
C ARG A 229 -5.56 -12.32 25.83
#